data_AF-A0A9E7ACR1-F1
#
_entry.id   AF-A0A9E7ACR1-F1
#
_cell.length_a   1.000
_cell.length_b   1.000
_cell.length_c   1.000
_cell.angle_alpha   90.00
_cell.angle_beta   90.00
_cell.angle_gamma   90.00
#
_symmetry.space_group_name_H-M   'P 1'
#
loop_
_entity.id
_entity.type
_entity.pdbx_description
1 polymer ?
#
loop_
_entity_poly.entity_id
_entity_poly.type
_entity_poly.pdbx_seq_one_letter_code
_entity_poly.pdbx_strand_id
1 'polypeptide(L)'
;MAPQNTFFVGSWLFPLLATPFYLVMADRIGKRGVLSGSILIFGVLYTFMGGLYCAPVAIVGAVIGELVMWGKDSYHDIKRVIGGYIVYWVTFGFYGIIPYVLFREAYMKQLETYYNAADVTAMIAQYTELPWILLMMALFAAGTIVGGLIGSKFLKKHVRKAKIA
;
A
#
# COMPACT_ATOMS: atom_id res chain seq x y z
N MET A 1 -5.77 11.18 19.56
CA MET A 1 -6.69 10.26 18.83
C MET A 1 -6.27 8.84 19.16
N ALA A 2 -7.20 7.89 19.25
CA ALA A 2 -6.85 6.48 19.46
C ALA A 2 -5.92 5.99 18.34
N PRO A 3 -4.86 5.22 18.63
CA PRO A 3 -3.91 4.73 17.62
C PRO A 3 -4.58 3.94 16.48
N GLN A 4 -5.65 3.23 16.80
CA GLN A 4 -6.48 2.52 15.83
C GLN A 4 -7.14 3.46 14.81
N ASN A 5 -7.63 4.63 15.25
CA ASN A 5 -8.23 5.62 14.34
C ASN A 5 -7.17 6.21 13.40
N THR A 6 -5.97 6.48 13.91
CA THR A 6 -4.87 6.97 13.07
C THR A 6 -4.45 5.94 12.02
N PHE A 7 -4.48 4.65 12.35
CA PHE A 7 -4.20 3.57 11.40
C PHE A 7 -5.23 3.50 10.27
N PHE A 8 -6.53 3.54 10.58
CA PHE A 8 -7.57 3.53 9.57
C PHE A 8 -7.58 4.79 8.70
N VAL A 9 -7.28 5.97 9.27
CA VAL A 9 -7.11 7.19 8.47
C VAL A 9 -5.96 7.03 7.48
N GLY A 10 -4.80 6.52 7.92
CA GLY A 10 -3.69 6.23 7.02
C GLY A 10 -4.07 5.24 5.91
N SER A 11 -4.88 4.22 6.24
CA SER A 11 -5.22 3.12 5.33
C SER A 11 -6.00 3.55 4.08
N TRP A 12 -6.72 4.67 4.07
CA TRP A 12 -7.33 5.19 2.84
C TRP A 12 -6.62 6.43 2.29
N LEU A 13 -6.02 7.24 3.16
CA LEU A 13 -5.44 8.53 2.80
C LEU A 13 -4.10 8.37 2.08
N PHE A 14 -3.26 7.41 2.51
CA PHE A 14 -2.01 7.10 1.80
C PHE A 14 -2.25 6.60 0.37
N PRO A 15 -3.10 5.58 0.11
CA PRO A 15 -3.42 5.18 -1.25
C PRO A 15 -4.07 6.30 -2.07
N LEU A 16 -4.96 7.10 -1.48
CA LEU A 16 -5.62 8.19 -2.18
C LEU A 16 -4.62 9.22 -2.71
N LEU A 17 -3.61 9.56 -1.91
CA LEU A 17 -2.57 10.51 -2.31
C LEU A 17 -1.52 9.88 -3.23
N ALA A 18 -1.11 8.63 -2.98
CA ALA A 18 -0.04 7.99 -3.74
C ALA A 18 -0.48 7.50 -5.13
N THR A 19 -1.73 7.02 -5.27
CA THR A 19 -2.22 6.42 -6.51
C THR A 19 -2.20 7.38 -7.71
N PRO A 20 -2.62 8.66 -7.61
CA PRO A 20 -2.54 9.59 -8.73
C PRO A 20 -1.11 9.73 -9.30
N PHE A 21 -0.10 9.84 -8.43
CA PHE A 21 1.29 9.98 -8.85
C PHE A 21 1.83 8.68 -9.44
N TYR A 22 1.52 7.56 -8.80
CA TYR A 22 1.90 6.25 -9.31
C TYR A 22 1.33 6.01 -10.73
N LEU A 23 0.07 6.39 -10.97
CA LEU A 23 -0.60 6.26 -12.27
C LEU A 23 0.10 7.12 -13.35
N VAL A 24 0.51 8.34 -13.02
CA VAL A 24 1.28 9.20 -13.94
C VAL A 24 2.64 8.60 -14.26
N MET A 25 3.34 8.06 -13.26
CA MET A 25 4.64 7.41 -13.44
C MET A 25 4.52 6.12 -14.26
N ALA A 26 3.52 5.29 -13.98
CA ALA A 26 3.22 4.06 -14.71
C ALA A 26 2.94 4.34 -16.19
N ASP A 27 2.09 5.34 -16.49
CA ASP A 27 1.76 5.73 -17.86
C ASP A 27 2.97 6.29 -18.63
N ARG A 28 3.84 7.07 -17.96
CA ARG A 28 5.02 7.65 -18.62
C ARG A 28 6.11 6.64 -18.90
N ILE A 29 6.42 5.78 -17.93
CA ILE A 29 7.50 4.82 -18.11
C ILE A 29 7.03 3.70 -19.03
N GLY A 30 5.79 3.21 -18.86
CA GLY A 30 5.16 2.23 -19.76
C GLY A 30 5.88 0.88 -19.85
N LYS A 31 6.86 0.61 -18.97
CA LYS A 31 7.71 -0.59 -18.98
C LYS A 31 7.33 -1.55 -17.85
N ARG A 32 7.61 -2.84 -18.10
CA ARG A 32 7.53 -3.88 -17.07
C ARG A 32 8.52 -3.59 -15.95
N GLY A 33 8.13 -3.93 -14.72
CA GLY A 33 8.93 -3.73 -13.52
C GLY A 33 8.75 -2.36 -12.87
N VAL A 34 7.93 -1.46 -13.41
CA VAL A 34 7.71 -0.12 -12.81
C VAL A 34 6.99 -0.23 -11.46
N LEU A 35 6.00 -1.13 -11.38
CA LEU A 35 5.33 -1.45 -10.12
C LEU A 35 6.35 -2.05 -9.14
N SER A 36 7.03 -3.13 -9.55
CA SER A 36 8.05 -3.79 -8.73
C SER A 36 9.13 -2.85 -8.21
N GLY A 37 9.72 -2.04 -9.09
CA GLY A 37 10.78 -1.10 -8.75
C GLY A 37 10.32 -0.05 -7.75
N SER A 38 9.11 0.49 -7.92
CA SER A 38 8.56 1.46 -6.97
C SER A 38 8.34 0.87 -5.58
N ILE A 39 7.86 -0.39 -5.52
CA ILE A 39 7.61 -1.11 -4.27
C ILE A 39 8.92 -1.48 -3.59
N LEU A 40 9.92 -1.94 -4.35
CA LEU A 40 11.23 -2.30 -3.81
C LEU A 40 11.97 -1.08 -3.26
N ILE A 41 11.95 0.05 -3.97
CA ILE A 41 12.52 1.31 -3.46
C ILE A 41 11.84 1.71 -2.15
N PHE A 42 10.49 1.67 -2.12
CA PHE A 42 9.74 1.96 -0.90
C PHE A 42 10.11 1.00 0.25
N GLY A 43 10.18 -0.30 -0.02
CA GLY A 43 10.56 -1.32 0.97
C GLY A 43 11.95 -1.11 1.53
N VAL A 44 12.94 -0.81 0.67
CA VAL A 44 14.32 -0.51 1.09
C VAL A 44 14.37 0.72 1.99
N LEU A 45 13.73 1.82 1.58
CA LEU A 45 13.67 3.04 2.39
C LEU A 45 13.03 2.78 3.75
N TYR A 46 11.91 2.05 3.78
CA TYR A 46 11.20 1.72 5.01
C TYR A 46 12.03 0.81 5.93
N THR A 47 12.83 -0.07 5.34
CA THR A 47 13.80 -0.92 6.06
C THR A 47 14.86 -0.07 6.75
N PHE A 48 15.43 0.92 6.07
CA PHE A 48 16.38 1.87 6.66
C PHE A 48 15.77 2.74 7.76
N MET A 49 14.47 3.03 7.70
CA MET A 49 13.73 3.75 8.74
C MET A 49 13.40 2.88 9.97
N GLY A 50 13.93 1.66 10.06
CA GLY A 50 13.73 0.73 11.18
C GLY A 50 12.66 -0.33 10.94
N GLY A 51 11.97 -0.30 9.80
CA GLY A 51 10.99 -1.31 9.40
C GLY A 51 11.64 -2.51 8.73
N LEU A 52 12.56 -3.21 9.42
CA LEU A 52 13.33 -4.34 8.88
C LEU A 52 12.48 -5.42 8.20
N TYR A 53 11.28 -5.67 8.74
CA TYR A 53 10.34 -6.66 8.20
C TYR A 53 9.63 -6.22 6.92
N CYS A 54 9.77 -4.95 6.52
CA CYS A 54 9.14 -4.42 5.32
C CYS A 54 9.86 -4.91 4.06
N ALA A 55 11.18 -5.18 4.12
CA ALA A 55 11.93 -5.71 2.99
C ALA A 55 11.35 -7.02 2.42
N PRO A 56 11.16 -8.11 3.18
CA PRO A 56 10.61 -9.34 2.63
C PRO A 56 9.18 -9.15 2.10
N VAL A 57 8.34 -8.37 2.77
CA VAL A 57 6.96 -8.12 2.31
C VAL A 57 6.94 -7.27 1.04
N ALA A 58 7.84 -6.30 0.92
CA ALA A 58 7.99 -5.51 -0.29
C ALA A 58 8.45 -6.37 -1.47
N ILE A 59 9.35 -7.36 -1.25
CA ILE A 59 9.75 -8.31 -2.29
C ILE A 59 8.55 -9.16 -2.73
N VAL A 60 7.80 -9.73 -1.79
CA VAL A 60 6.60 -10.52 -2.12
C VAL A 60 5.54 -9.67 -2.83
N GLY A 61 5.27 -8.47 -2.33
CA GLY A 61 4.31 -7.53 -2.92
C GLY A 61 4.73 -7.04 -4.30
N ALA A 62 6.03 -6.82 -4.53
CA ALA A 62 6.57 -6.50 -5.85
C ALA A 62 6.32 -7.64 -6.84
N VAL A 63 6.64 -8.89 -6.45
CA VAL A 63 6.45 -10.07 -7.31
C VAL A 63 4.96 -10.29 -7.62
N ILE A 64 4.10 -10.33 -6.59
CA ILE A 64 2.66 -10.58 -6.77
C ILE A 64 2.01 -9.44 -7.57
N GLY A 65 2.32 -8.19 -7.25
CA GLY A 65 1.79 -7.04 -7.97
C GLY A 65 2.17 -7.06 -9.46
N GLU A 66 3.42 -7.41 -9.77
CA GLU A 66 3.92 -7.48 -11.14
C GLU A 66 3.28 -8.62 -11.93
N LEU A 67 3.05 -9.76 -11.28
CA LEU A 67 2.32 -10.89 -11.86
C LEU A 67 0.89 -10.50 -12.25
N VAL A 68 0.21 -9.69 -11.44
CA VAL A 68 -1.13 -9.15 -11.77
C VAL A 68 -1.07 -8.18 -12.96
N MET A 69 0.04 -7.47 -13.12
CA MET A 69 0.30 -6.56 -14.24
C MET A 69 0.85 -7.27 -15.50
N TRP A 70 0.96 -8.60 -15.49
CA TRP A 70 1.52 -9.35 -16.61
C TRP A 70 0.63 -9.23 -17.86
N GLY A 71 1.19 -8.67 -18.94
CA GLY A 71 0.46 -8.44 -20.19
C GLY A 71 1.18 -7.50 -21.16
N LYS A 72 0.61 -7.32 -22.36
CA LYS A 72 0.98 -6.23 -23.27
C LYS A 72 0.21 -4.97 -22.86
N ASP A 73 0.88 -3.83 -22.87
CA ASP A 73 0.30 -2.50 -22.56
C ASP A 73 -0.39 -2.35 -21.19
N SER A 74 -0.14 -3.24 -20.24
CA SER A 74 -0.76 -3.21 -18.90
C SER A 74 -0.56 -1.88 -18.16
N TYR A 75 0.54 -1.18 -18.41
CA TYR A 75 0.86 0.09 -17.75
C TYR A 75 0.16 1.32 -18.36
N HIS A 76 -0.38 1.20 -19.58
CA HIS A 76 -1.21 2.25 -20.20
C HIS A 76 -2.70 2.05 -19.89
N ASP A 77 -3.10 0.86 -19.42
CA ASP A 77 -4.44 0.56 -18.94
C ASP A 77 -4.57 0.95 -17.46
N ILE A 78 -5.24 2.09 -17.25
CA ILE A 78 -5.51 2.65 -15.93
C ILE A 78 -6.19 1.65 -14.99
N LYS A 79 -7.08 0.79 -15.50
CA LYS A 79 -7.80 -0.17 -14.65
C LYS A 79 -6.86 -1.25 -14.14
N ARG A 80 -5.94 -1.73 -14.99
CA ARG A 80 -4.90 -2.70 -14.61
C ARG A 80 -3.95 -2.09 -13.60
N VAL A 81 -3.45 -0.87 -13.84
CA VAL A 81 -2.57 -0.15 -12.90
C VAL A 81 -3.21 0.01 -11.53
N ILE A 82 -4.49 0.42 -11.46
CA ILE A 82 -5.25 0.51 -10.21
C ILE A 82 -5.39 -0.87 -9.56
N GLY A 83 -5.73 -1.91 -10.33
CA GLY A 83 -5.85 -3.28 -9.82
C GLY A 83 -4.55 -3.82 -9.21
N GLY A 84 -3.43 -3.66 -9.91
CA GLY A 84 -2.11 -4.04 -9.40
C GLY A 84 -1.71 -3.28 -8.13
N TYR A 85 -2.08 -1.99 -8.05
CA TYR A 85 -1.79 -1.17 -6.88
C TYR A 85 -2.67 -1.55 -5.66
N ILE A 86 -3.93 -1.96 -5.88
CA ILE A 86 -4.78 -2.53 -4.82
C ILE A 86 -4.14 -3.82 -4.27
N VAL A 87 -3.70 -4.71 -5.15
CA VAL A 87 -3.04 -5.98 -4.74
C VAL A 87 -1.78 -5.69 -3.92
N TYR A 88 -1.02 -4.67 -4.30
CA TYR A 88 0.11 -4.21 -3.50
C TYR A 88 -0.31 -3.73 -2.11
N TRP A 89 -1.29 -2.84 -1.99
CA TRP A 89 -1.75 -2.33 -0.69
C TRP A 89 -2.32 -3.44 0.20
N VAL A 90 -3.04 -4.41 -0.38
CA VAL A 90 -3.53 -5.58 0.36
C VAL A 90 -2.36 -6.43 0.86
N THR A 91 -1.34 -6.67 0.03
CA THR A 91 -0.12 -7.38 0.44
C THR A 91 0.62 -6.63 1.54
N PHE A 92 0.68 -5.30 1.44
CA PHE A 92 1.24 -4.43 2.47
C PHE A 92 0.41 -4.46 3.76
N GLY A 93 -0.91 -4.66 3.69
CA GLY A 93 -1.73 -4.89 4.88
C GLY A 93 -1.27 -6.09 5.72
N PHE A 94 -0.81 -7.17 5.07
CA PHE A 94 -0.24 -8.34 5.74
C PHE A 94 1.10 -8.07 6.43
N TYR A 95 1.85 -7.03 6.01
CA TYR A 95 3.05 -6.59 6.75
C TYR A 95 2.73 -6.25 8.21
N GLY A 96 1.57 -5.66 8.50
CA GLY A 96 1.19 -5.35 9.88
C GLY A 96 0.95 -6.59 10.75
N ILE A 97 0.63 -7.74 10.12
CA ILE A 97 0.30 -9.00 10.79
C ILE A 97 1.57 -9.82 11.08
N ILE A 98 2.59 -9.74 10.22
CA ILE A 98 3.79 -10.58 10.29
C ILE A 98 4.61 -10.38 11.58
N PRO A 99 4.95 -9.15 12.02
CA PRO A 99 5.65 -8.93 13.29
C PRO A 99 4.88 -9.45 14.50
N TYR A 100 3.54 -9.36 14.46
CA TYR A 100 2.67 -9.87 15.52
C TYR A 100 2.72 -11.41 15.61
N VAL A 101 2.69 -12.11 14.47
CA VAL A 101 2.70 -13.58 14.44
C VAL A 101 4.07 -14.16 14.77
N LEU A 102 5.16 -13.54 14.29
CA LEU A 102 6.52 -14.07 14.47
C LEU A 102 7.17 -13.63 15.79
N PHE A 103 6.86 -12.42 16.28
CA PHE A 103 7.54 -11.81 17.43
C PHE A 103 6.55 -11.21 18.42
N ARG A 104 5.47 -11.95 18.71
CA ARG A 104 4.37 -11.49 19.56
C ARG A 104 4.85 -10.86 20.88
N GLU A 105 5.73 -11.53 21.62
CA GLU A 105 6.20 -11.05 22.92
C GLU A 105 6.98 -9.73 22.83
N ALA A 106 7.90 -9.62 21.87
CA ALA A 106 8.68 -8.40 21.65
C ALA A 106 7.79 -7.24 21.15
N TYR A 107 6.85 -7.54 20.26
CA TYR A 107 5.89 -6.58 19.73
C TYR A 107 4.94 -6.05 20.81
N MET A 108 4.39 -6.94 21.64
CA MET A 108 3.54 -6.58 22.78
C MET A 108 4.29 -5.71 23.79
N LYS A 109 5.51 -6.11 24.18
CA LYS A 109 6.34 -5.36 25.12
C LYS A 109 6.69 -3.95 24.59
N GLN A 110 6.95 -3.84 23.29
CA GLN A 110 7.15 -2.54 22.65
C GLN A 110 5.87 -1.70 22.70
N LEU A 111 4.72 -2.26 22.33
CA LEU A 111 3.45 -1.53 22.34
C LEU A 111 3.04 -1.08 23.75
N GLU A 112 3.21 -1.94 24.76
CA GLU A 112 2.95 -1.63 26.18
C GLU A 112 3.86 -0.53 26.73
N THR A 113 5.02 -0.29 26.11
CA THR A 113 5.92 0.81 26.48
C THR A 113 5.37 2.18 26.03
N TYR A 114 4.60 2.20 24.94
CA TYR A 114 4.14 3.46 24.31
C TYR A 114 2.64 3.71 24.44
N TYR A 115 1.84 2.68 24.71
CA TYR A 115 0.38 2.73 24.67
C TYR A 115 -0.27 2.06 25.88
N ASN A 116 -1.47 2.52 26.22
CA ASN A 116 -2.27 1.92 27.28
C ASN A 116 -2.83 0.55 26.83
N ALA A 117 -3.13 -0.33 27.78
CA ALA A 117 -3.63 -1.69 27.51
C ALA A 117 -4.87 -1.73 26.58
N ALA A 118 -5.77 -0.74 26.71
CA ALA A 118 -6.94 -0.62 25.84
C ALA A 118 -6.55 -0.32 24.38
N ASP A 119 -5.58 0.57 24.17
CA ASP A 119 -5.09 0.95 22.84
C ASP A 119 -4.30 -0.20 22.19
N VAL A 120 -3.48 -0.91 22.98
CA VAL A 120 -2.75 -2.10 22.53
C VAL A 120 -3.71 -3.19 22.05
N THR A 121 -4.78 -3.46 22.83
CA THR A 121 -5.80 -4.45 22.47
C THR A 121 -6.51 -4.07 21.16
N ALA A 122 -6.86 -2.80 21.00
CA ALA A 122 -7.46 -2.27 19.78
C ALA A 122 -6.53 -2.41 18.54
N MET A 123 -5.22 -2.14 18.71
CA MET A 123 -4.23 -2.30 17.65
C MET A 123 -3.99 -3.77 17.27
N ILE A 124 -4.12 -4.69 18.20
CA ILE A 124 -4.04 -6.13 17.89
C ILE A 124 -5.29 -6.60 17.17
N ALA A 125 -6.46 -6.17 17.64
CA ALA A 125 -7.76 -6.51 17.04
C ALA A 125 -7.79 -6.13 15.56
N GLN A 126 -7.15 -5.02 15.16
CA GLN A 126 -7.12 -4.59 13.76
C GLN A 126 -6.40 -5.58 12.81
N TYR A 127 -5.50 -6.40 13.33
CA TYR A 127 -4.70 -7.38 12.57
C TYR A 127 -5.13 -8.83 12.79
N THR A 128 -6.00 -9.09 13.76
CA THR A 128 -6.39 -10.44 14.17
C THR A 128 -7.88 -10.73 13.92
N GLU A 129 -8.73 -9.71 14.04
CA GLU A 129 -10.17 -9.86 13.86
C GLU A 129 -10.59 -9.62 12.41
N LEU A 130 -11.35 -10.56 11.86
CA LEU A 130 -11.78 -10.54 10.47
C LEU A 130 -12.52 -9.25 10.06
N PRO A 131 -13.45 -8.67 10.85
CA PRO A 131 -14.15 -7.44 10.47
C PRO A 131 -13.20 -6.24 10.25
N TRP A 132 -12.18 -6.12 11.09
CA TRP A 132 -11.23 -5.01 11.00
C TRP A 132 -10.26 -5.17 9.83
N ILE A 133 -9.82 -6.40 9.56
CA ILE A 133 -9.00 -6.72 8.39
C ILE A 133 -9.78 -6.41 7.10
N LEU A 134 -11.05 -6.83 7.03
CA LEU A 134 -11.92 -6.54 5.89
C LEU A 134 -12.13 -5.03 5.71
N LEU A 135 -12.34 -4.29 6.80
CA LEU A 135 -12.46 -2.83 6.76
C LEU A 135 -11.16 -2.18 6.24
N MET A 136 -9.99 -2.62 6.72
CA MET A 136 -8.70 -2.13 6.26
C MET A 136 -8.51 -2.36 4.75
N MET A 137 -8.80 -3.58 4.27
CA MET A 137 -8.72 -3.89 2.84
C MET A 137 -9.70 -3.06 2.01
N ALA A 138 -10.92 -2.86 2.50
CA ALA A 138 -11.92 -2.01 1.83
C ALA A 138 -11.45 -0.55 1.74
N LEU A 139 -10.81 -0.02 2.78
CA LEU A 139 -10.26 1.33 2.81
C LEU A 139 -9.07 1.48 1.85
N PHE A 140 -8.17 0.50 1.77
CA PHE A 140 -7.09 0.48 0.79
C PHE A 140 -7.63 0.48 -0.64
N ALA A 141 -8.63 -0.36 -0.91
CA ALA A 141 -9.28 -0.42 -2.22
C ALA A 141 -9.98 0.91 -2.55
N ALA A 142 -10.78 1.45 -1.64
CA ALA A 142 -11.50 2.71 -1.82
C ALA A 142 -10.53 3.88 -2.07
N GLY A 143 -9.50 4.03 -1.24
CA GLY A 143 -8.47 5.05 -1.42
C GLY A 143 -7.77 4.94 -2.76
N THR A 144 -7.40 3.73 -3.17
CA THR A 144 -6.75 3.47 -4.46
C THR A 144 -7.67 3.78 -5.64
N ILE A 145 -8.96 3.40 -5.57
CA ILE A 145 -9.93 3.70 -6.63
C ILE A 145 -10.13 5.21 -6.76
N VAL A 146 -10.38 5.91 -5.66
CA VAL A 146 -10.59 7.37 -5.67
C VAL A 146 -9.33 8.09 -6.16
N GLY A 147 -8.16 7.74 -5.65
CA GLY A 147 -6.89 8.27 -6.11
C GLY A 147 -6.64 7.96 -7.60
N GLY A 148 -6.98 6.76 -8.06
CA GLY A 148 -6.91 6.37 -9.46
C GLY A 148 -7.86 7.17 -10.37
N LEU A 149 -9.07 7.50 -9.91
CA LEU A 149 -10.00 8.36 -10.64
C LEU A 149 -9.47 9.79 -10.78
N ILE A 150 -8.91 10.35 -9.70
CA ILE A 150 -8.27 11.68 -9.70
C ILE A 150 -7.07 11.66 -10.64
N GLY A 151 -6.19 10.65 -10.50
CA GLY A 151 -5.03 10.44 -11.35
C GLY A 151 -5.38 10.31 -12.82
N SER A 152 -6.43 9.55 -13.15
CA SER A 152 -6.93 9.38 -14.52
C SER A 152 -7.36 10.71 -15.16
N LYS A 153 -8.12 11.53 -14.41
CA LYS A 153 -8.54 12.85 -14.87
C LYS A 153 -7.33 13.77 -15.07
N PHE A 154 -6.40 13.77 -14.12
CA PHE A 154 -5.18 14.57 -14.20
C PHE A 154 -4.30 14.17 -15.39
N LEU A 155 -4.09 12.87 -15.58
CA LEU A 155 -3.32 12.27 -16.66
C LEU A 155 -3.86 12.68 -18.04
N LYS A 156 -5.18 12.54 -18.24
CA LYS A 156 -5.85 12.92 -19.50
C LYS A 156 -5.79 14.41 -19.77
N LYS A 157 -6.00 15.24 -18.74
CA LYS A 157 -6.14 16.70 -18.89
C LYS A 157 -4.79 17.41 -19.05
N HIS A 158 -3.77 17.01 -18.28
CA HIS A 158 -2.49 17.74 -18.20
C HIS A 158 -1.32 16.94 -18.77
N VAL A 159 -1.22 15.64 -18.48
CA VAL A 159 -0.01 14.88 -18.84
C VAL A 159 0.00 14.48 -20.33
N ARG A 160 -1.03 13.74 -20.77
CA ARG A 160 -1.12 13.28 -22.16
C ARG A 160 -1.38 14.43 -23.14
N LYS A 161 -2.11 15.46 -22.71
CA LYS A 161 -2.40 16.64 -23.54
C LYS A 161 -1.17 17.53 -23.75
N ALA A 162 -0.25 17.59 -22.78
CA ALA A 162 0.93 18.42 -22.87
C ALA A 162 2.04 17.83 -23.77
N LYS A 163 1.87 16.62 -24.34
CA LYS A 163 2.90 15.92 -25.15
C LYS A 163 4.31 16.06 -24.54
N ILE A 164 4.43 15.94 -23.21
CA ILE A 164 5.75 15.97 -22.56
C ILE A 164 6.39 14.63 -22.88
N ALA A 165 7.14 14.64 -23.98
CA ALA A 165 7.94 13.56 -24.55
C ALA A 165 9.20 13.32 -23.72
#